data_AF-A0A833RZK2-F1
#
_entry.id   AF-A0A833RZK2-F1
#
_cell.length_a   1.000
_cell.length_b   1.000
_cell.length_c   1.000
_cell.angle_alpha   90.00
_cell.angle_beta   90.00
_cell.angle_gamma   90.00
#
_symmetry.space_group_name_H-M   'P 1'
#
loop_
_entity.id
_entity.type
_entity.pdbx_description
1 polymer ?
#
loop_
_entity_poly.entity_id
_entity_poly.type
_entity_poly.pdbx_seq_one_letter_code
_entity_poly.pdbx_strand_id
1 'polypeptide(L)'
;MNKETSEIKSAKHSPWKDVGMSDPRARLKSLSDYASMVELDRNIPPQRYYRSGVEMIRMADMCMKDNDLEYAYILYVKFITIFVEKIRNHPQFNTVPLKDKEHNQQTLRKVLPKAEELKKQLLEQYQTEYNKYLEDVKEREKIEKERLKQEELKKLREEEERKNKLAALAAVKAAKAAMTTSVTSPEDGKVKKFSSISSRPLVSPSSDIIAQTSREKTGFFILTPEYGLDFIANCRETGFHPHPTDPPLYTKAKHCKLDVTAVIEVVDLRRK
;
A
#
# COMPACT_ATOMS: atom_id res chain seq x y z
N MET A 1 33.79 -17.48 -31.23
CA MET A 1 33.75 -16.00 -31.33
C MET A 1 32.36 -15.61 -30.82
N ASN A 2 32.22 -14.99 -29.64
CA ASN A 2 32.30 -13.53 -29.40
C ASN A 2 31.38 -12.79 -30.40
N LYS A 3 30.40 -11.93 -30.08
CA LYS A 3 29.98 -11.19 -28.87
C LYS A 3 28.52 -10.70 -29.14
N GLU A 4 27.66 -10.18 -28.24
CA GLU A 4 27.69 -9.85 -26.81
C GLU A 4 26.25 -9.86 -26.22
N THR A 5 26.09 -9.58 -24.92
CA THR A 5 24.85 -9.29 -24.16
C THR A 5 24.12 -8.01 -24.56
N SER A 6 22.79 -7.98 -24.42
CA SER A 6 22.03 -6.74 -24.14
C SER A 6 20.98 -6.94 -23.06
N GLU A 7 21.34 -6.61 -21.82
CA GLU A 7 20.41 -6.55 -20.69
C GLU A 7 19.54 -5.29 -20.81
N ILE A 8 18.21 -5.44 -20.87
CA ILE A 8 17.28 -4.30 -20.78
C ILE A 8 16.60 -4.35 -19.40
N LYS A 9 16.73 -3.23 -18.67
CA LYS A 9 16.38 -3.09 -17.25
C LYS A 9 14.87 -3.24 -17.04
N SER A 10 14.43 -4.36 -16.47
CA SER A 10 13.06 -4.48 -15.95
C SER A 10 12.89 -3.67 -14.67
N ALA A 11 11.75 -2.98 -14.52
CA ALA A 11 11.34 -2.37 -13.27
C ALA A 11 11.31 -3.44 -12.15
N LYS A 12 11.86 -3.10 -10.98
CA LYS A 12 12.02 -4.01 -9.84
C LYS A 12 10.69 -4.25 -9.12
N HIS A 13 9.78 -5.03 -9.70
CA HIS A 13 8.68 -5.64 -8.95
C HIS A 13 9.25 -6.78 -8.08
N SER A 14 9.62 -6.45 -6.85
CA SER A 14 10.18 -7.39 -5.88
C SER A 14 9.12 -8.37 -5.35
N PRO A 15 9.19 -9.69 -5.64
CA PRO A 15 8.15 -10.65 -5.23
C PRO A 15 7.96 -10.79 -3.70
N TRP A 16 8.91 -10.33 -2.90
CA TRP A 16 8.82 -10.31 -1.44
C TRP A 16 8.00 -9.13 -0.88
N LYS A 17 7.61 -8.15 -1.71
CA LYS A 17 6.80 -7.00 -1.28
C LYS A 17 5.30 -7.30 -1.23
N ASP A 18 4.84 -8.39 -1.81
CA ASP A 18 3.43 -8.86 -1.75
C ASP A 18 3.07 -9.48 -0.38
N VAL A 19 4.02 -9.55 0.56
CA VAL A 19 3.88 -10.18 1.90
C VAL A 19 3.32 -9.19 2.95
N GLY A 20 2.73 -8.09 2.51
CA GLY A 20 2.07 -7.10 3.38
C GLY A 20 1.03 -7.76 4.29
N MET A 21 1.04 -7.41 5.57
CA MET A 21 0.16 -7.96 6.63
C MET A 21 0.50 -9.37 7.16
N SER A 22 1.66 -9.94 6.82
CA SER A 22 2.15 -11.18 7.47
C SER A 22 2.82 -10.93 8.82
N ASP A 23 2.95 -11.97 9.65
CA ASP A 23 3.71 -11.95 10.91
C ASP A 23 5.13 -11.35 10.71
N PRO A 24 5.62 -10.47 11.60
CA PRO A 24 6.93 -9.83 11.49
C PRO A 24 8.10 -10.79 11.29
N ARG A 25 8.08 -11.97 11.93
CA ARG A 25 9.15 -12.98 11.80
C ARG A 25 9.03 -13.71 10.48
N ALA A 26 7.81 -14.01 10.02
CA ALA A 26 7.55 -14.62 8.71
C ALA A 26 8.01 -13.72 7.55
N ARG A 27 7.73 -12.40 7.61
CA ARG A 27 8.21 -11.42 6.62
C ARG A 27 9.75 -11.34 6.59
N LEU A 28 10.39 -11.31 7.75
CA LEU A 28 11.86 -11.32 7.84
C LEU A 28 12.47 -12.66 7.36
N LYS A 29 11.78 -13.77 7.58
CA LYS A 29 12.17 -15.09 7.07
C LYS A 29 12.10 -15.13 5.54
N SER A 30 11.05 -14.59 4.91
CA SER A 30 10.94 -14.62 3.44
C SER A 30 12.05 -13.81 2.76
N LEU A 31 12.50 -12.68 3.34
CA LEU A 31 13.70 -11.97 2.89
C LEU A 31 14.96 -12.85 2.97
N SER A 32 15.11 -13.58 4.08
CA SER A 32 16.26 -14.46 4.33
C SER A 32 16.28 -15.65 3.37
N ASP A 33 15.12 -16.27 3.14
CA ASP A 33 14.92 -17.37 2.19
C ASP A 33 15.22 -16.90 0.75
N TYR A 34 14.70 -15.74 0.35
CA TYR A 34 14.95 -15.15 -0.97
C TYR A 34 16.43 -14.81 -1.18
N ALA A 35 17.12 -14.25 -0.19
CA ALA A 35 18.54 -13.98 -0.26
C ALA A 35 19.38 -15.28 -0.37
N SER A 36 18.91 -16.36 0.25
CA SER A 36 19.52 -17.70 0.22
C SER A 36 19.27 -18.47 -1.08
N MET A 37 18.30 -18.05 -1.90
CA MET A 37 17.98 -18.55 -3.23
C MET A 37 19.01 -18.06 -4.26
N VAL A 38 20.28 -18.35 -4.00
CA VAL A 38 21.42 -18.06 -4.87
C VAL A 38 22.21 -19.32 -5.19
N GLU A 39 22.38 -19.57 -6.48
CA GLU A 39 23.19 -20.65 -7.01
C GLU A 39 24.45 -20.09 -7.68
N LEU A 40 25.50 -20.92 -7.71
CA LEU A 40 26.75 -20.61 -8.40
C LEU A 40 26.88 -21.55 -9.58
N ASP A 41 26.92 -20.99 -10.79
CA ASP A 41 27.30 -21.73 -11.99
C ASP A 41 28.74 -22.21 -11.84
N ARG A 42 28.92 -23.53 -12.00
CA ARG A 42 30.19 -24.26 -11.88
C ARG A 42 31.13 -24.02 -13.07
N ASN A 43 30.61 -23.49 -14.17
CA ASN A 43 31.36 -23.15 -15.38
C ASN A 43 31.97 -21.73 -15.31
N ILE A 44 31.53 -20.91 -14.34
CA ILE A 44 32.05 -19.57 -14.13
C ILE A 44 33.24 -19.63 -13.15
N PRO A 45 34.44 -19.15 -13.53
CA PRO A 45 35.60 -19.18 -12.64
C PRO A 45 35.32 -18.48 -11.30
N PRO A 46 35.69 -19.08 -10.16
CA PRO A 46 35.22 -18.64 -8.85
C PRO A 46 35.66 -17.21 -8.50
N GLN A 47 36.79 -16.76 -9.05
CA GLN A 47 37.32 -15.39 -8.94
C GLN A 47 36.32 -14.34 -9.47
N ARG A 48 35.45 -14.69 -10.43
CA ARG A 48 34.41 -13.76 -10.92
C ARG A 48 33.43 -13.41 -9.80
N TYR A 49 33.03 -14.40 -8.99
CA TYR A 49 32.14 -14.14 -7.85
C TYR A 49 32.81 -13.22 -6.81
N TYR A 50 34.11 -13.39 -6.52
CA TYR A 50 34.84 -12.48 -5.64
C TYR A 50 34.79 -11.02 -6.11
N ARG A 51 34.96 -10.77 -7.42
CA ARG A 51 34.79 -9.43 -8.02
C ARG A 51 33.34 -8.94 -7.91
N SER A 52 32.36 -9.78 -8.26
CA SER A 52 30.94 -9.45 -8.14
C SER A 52 30.49 -9.20 -6.68
N GLY A 53 31.17 -9.82 -5.70
CA GLY A 53 30.93 -9.62 -4.28
C GLY A 53 31.27 -8.21 -3.81
N VAL A 54 32.31 -7.59 -4.37
CA VAL A 54 32.66 -6.18 -4.08
C VAL A 54 31.51 -5.25 -4.50
N GLU A 55 30.99 -5.43 -5.71
CA GLU A 55 29.83 -4.65 -6.18
C GLU A 55 28.56 -4.96 -5.39
N MET A 56 28.36 -6.20 -4.94
CA MET A 56 27.22 -6.56 -4.09
C MET A 56 27.22 -5.80 -2.74
N ILE A 57 28.40 -5.66 -2.12
CA ILE A 57 28.56 -4.85 -0.91
C ILE A 57 28.41 -3.36 -1.20
N ARG A 58 28.97 -2.87 -2.31
CA ARG A 58 28.82 -1.47 -2.75
C ARG A 58 27.35 -1.10 -3.00
N MET A 59 26.56 -2.02 -3.56
CA MET A 59 25.12 -1.87 -3.71
C MET A 59 24.40 -1.91 -2.36
N ALA A 60 24.78 -2.81 -1.46
CA ALA A 60 24.18 -2.86 -0.11
C ALA A 60 24.42 -1.55 0.66
N ASP A 61 25.64 -1.01 0.63
CA ASP A 61 26.00 0.28 1.23
C ASP A 61 25.33 1.48 0.55
N MET A 62 24.90 1.37 -0.71
CA MET A 62 24.05 2.37 -1.38
C MET A 62 22.61 2.30 -0.84
N CYS A 63 22.02 1.11 -0.81
CA CYS A 63 20.64 0.91 -0.35
C CYS A 63 20.46 1.24 1.14
N MET A 64 21.49 1.09 1.97
CA MET A 64 21.51 1.62 3.34
C MET A 64 21.38 3.14 3.40
N LYS A 65 21.96 3.89 2.45
CA LYS A 65 21.85 5.36 2.39
C LYS A 65 20.50 5.81 1.84
N ASP A 66 19.95 5.05 0.90
CA ASP A 66 18.63 5.28 0.32
C ASP A 66 17.48 4.82 1.24
N ASN A 67 17.81 4.28 2.42
CA ASN A 67 16.87 3.70 3.40
C ASN A 67 16.03 2.51 2.86
N ASP A 68 16.51 1.82 1.82
CA ASP A 68 15.95 0.53 1.36
C ASP A 68 16.58 -0.62 2.18
N LEU A 69 16.18 -0.66 3.45
CA LEU A 69 16.71 -1.59 4.46
C LEU A 69 16.45 -3.06 4.08
N GLU A 70 15.29 -3.35 3.47
CA GLU A 70 14.93 -4.71 3.03
C GLU A 70 15.89 -5.22 1.95
N TYR A 71 16.16 -4.40 0.93
CA TYR A 71 17.04 -4.80 -0.17
C TYR A 71 18.52 -4.77 0.24
N ALA A 72 18.93 -3.85 1.11
CA ALA A 72 20.25 -3.89 1.74
C ALA A 72 20.46 -5.19 2.54
N TYR A 73 19.46 -5.63 3.31
CA TYR A 73 19.51 -6.90 4.05
C TYR A 73 19.64 -8.10 3.11
N ILE A 74 18.83 -8.16 2.06
CA ILE A 74 18.92 -9.21 1.04
C ILE A 74 20.33 -9.27 0.44
N LEU A 75 20.93 -8.13 0.07
CA LEU A 75 22.27 -8.11 -0.52
C LEU A 75 23.36 -8.56 0.45
N TYR A 76 23.29 -8.15 1.72
CA TYR A 76 24.23 -8.61 2.74
C TYR A 76 24.11 -10.11 3.04
N VAL A 77 22.88 -10.62 3.23
CA VAL A 77 22.65 -12.05 3.44
C VAL A 77 23.10 -12.86 2.23
N LYS A 78 22.77 -12.42 1.01
CA LYS A 78 23.20 -13.08 -0.24
C LYS A 78 24.72 -13.13 -0.36
N PHE A 79 25.43 -12.06 0.00
CA PHE A 79 26.90 -12.06 0.07
C PHE A 79 27.41 -13.09 1.09
N ILE A 80 26.86 -13.11 2.31
CA ILE A 80 27.22 -14.06 3.35
C ILE A 80 27.00 -15.50 2.88
N THR A 81 25.81 -15.84 2.36
CA THR A 81 25.48 -17.17 1.83
C THR A 81 26.43 -17.60 0.72
N ILE A 82 26.73 -16.72 -0.25
CA ILE A 82 27.70 -17.03 -1.31
C ILE A 82 29.06 -17.40 -0.72
N PHE A 83 29.62 -16.56 0.15
CA PHE A 83 31.02 -16.69 0.54
C PHE A 83 31.29 -17.58 1.77
N VAL A 84 30.29 -17.81 2.62
CA VAL A 84 30.40 -18.73 3.77
C VAL A 84 30.01 -20.15 3.39
N GLU A 85 28.98 -20.33 2.56
CA GLU A 85 28.40 -21.64 2.24
C GLU A 85 28.69 -22.08 0.80
N LYS A 86 28.20 -21.33 -0.20
CA LYS A 86 28.09 -21.83 -1.58
C LYS A 86 29.44 -21.95 -2.29
N ILE A 87 30.31 -20.94 -2.18
CA ILE A 87 31.57 -20.83 -2.96
C ILE A 87 32.57 -21.94 -2.61
N ARG A 88 32.49 -22.48 -1.38
CA ARG A 88 33.37 -23.56 -0.89
C ARG A 88 33.13 -24.88 -1.62
N ASN A 89 31.94 -25.05 -2.20
CA ASN A 89 31.54 -26.22 -2.97
C ASN A 89 31.87 -26.09 -4.47
N HIS A 90 32.47 -24.98 -4.89
CA HIS A 90 32.82 -24.77 -6.30
C HIS A 90 34.02 -25.66 -6.70
N PRO A 91 33.97 -26.42 -7.82
CA PRO A 91 35.04 -27.37 -8.18
C PRO A 91 36.44 -26.74 -8.26
N GLN A 92 36.51 -25.50 -8.72
CA GLN A 92 37.76 -24.75 -8.87
C GLN A 92 38.07 -23.82 -7.67
N PHE A 93 37.41 -23.94 -6.51
CA PHE A 93 37.60 -23.03 -5.36
C PHE A 93 39.06 -22.85 -4.91
N ASN A 94 39.87 -23.90 -5.08
CA ASN A 94 41.30 -23.87 -4.75
C ASN A 94 42.13 -22.97 -5.69
N THR A 95 41.62 -22.63 -6.87
CA THR A 95 42.27 -21.71 -7.83
C THR A 95 42.14 -20.23 -7.46
N VAL A 96 41.28 -19.87 -6.50
CA VAL A 96 41.14 -18.47 -6.04
C VAL A 96 42.39 -18.06 -5.23
N PRO A 97 43.06 -16.95 -5.57
CA PRO A 97 44.24 -16.47 -4.86
C PRO A 97 44.01 -16.30 -3.36
N LEU A 98 45.03 -16.59 -2.54
CA LEU A 98 44.96 -16.44 -1.08
C LEU A 98 44.60 -15.00 -0.67
N LYS A 99 45.19 -14.00 -1.32
CA LYS A 99 44.92 -12.57 -1.12
C LYS A 99 43.43 -12.22 -1.27
N ASP A 100 42.75 -12.80 -2.26
CA ASP A 100 41.32 -12.55 -2.51
C ASP A 100 40.46 -13.22 -1.42
N LYS A 101 40.87 -14.41 -0.95
CA LYS A 101 40.24 -15.11 0.19
C LYS A 101 40.38 -14.30 1.49
N GLU A 102 41.57 -13.81 1.78
CA GLU A 102 41.87 -12.98 2.96
C GLU A 102 41.10 -11.66 2.95
N HIS A 103 41.11 -10.94 1.82
CA HIS A 103 40.34 -9.70 1.67
C HIS A 103 38.84 -9.95 1.87
N ASN A 104 38.29 -11.01 1.26
CA ASN A 104 36.90 -11.39 1.45
C ASN A 104 36.57 -11.78 2.91
N GLN A 105 37.47 -12.46 3.62
CA GLN A 105 37.31 -12.73 5.06
C GLN A 105 37.29 -11.45 5.90
N GLN A 106 38.10 -10.44 5.57
CA GLN A 106 38.05 -9.13 6.22
C GLN A 106 36.73 -8.42 5.95
N THR A 107 36.20 -8.51 4.73
CA THR A 107 34.87 -7.97 4.37
C THR A 107 33.74 -8.70 5.10
N LEU A 108 33.76 -10.03 5.17
CA LEU A 108 32.79 -10.83 5.94
C LEU A 108 32.75 -10.41 7.42
N ARG A 109 33.89 -10.16 8.07
CA ARG A 109 33.95 -9.67 9.47
C ARG A 109 33.26 -8.31 9.66
N LYS A 110 33.17 -7.47 8.62
CA LYS A 110 32.45 -6.18 8.66
C LYS A 110 30.97 -6.32 8.27
N VAL A 111 30.67 -7.23 7.36
CA VAL A 111 29.33 -7.43 6.80
C VAL A 111 28.42 -8.24 7.73
N LEU A 112 28.95 -9.24 8.43
CA LEU A 112 28.18 -10.06 9.37
C LEU A 112 27.50 -9.21 10.48
N PRO A 113 28.20 -8.32 11.21
CA PRO A 113 27.55 -7.42 12.17
C PRO A 113 26.53 -6.48 11.54
N LYS A 114 26.83 -5.89 10.35
CA LYS A 114 25.87 -5.05 9.63
C LYS A 114 24.57 -5.80 9.31
N ALA A 115 24.68 -7.05 8.85
CA ALA A 115 23.52 -7.87 8.51
C ALA A 115 22.70 -8.26 9.75
N GLU A 116 23.36 -8.56 10.87
CA GLU A 116 22.68 -8.86 12.14
C GLU A 116 21.96 -7.63 12.71
N GLU A 117 22.60 -6.46 12.66
CA GLU A 117 22.01 -5.19 13.11
C GLU A 117 20.80 -4.80 12.26
N LEU A 118 20.94 -4.86 10.93
CA LEU A 118 19.85 -4.59 10.01
C LEU A 118 18.67 -5.58 10.17
N LYS A 119 18.95 -6.83 10.53
CA LYS A 119 17.93 -7.83 10.88
C LYS A 119 17.12 -7.42 12.12
N LYS A 120 17.76 -6.80 13.13
CA LYS A 120 17.08 -6.30 14.34
C LYS A 120 16.18 -5.10 13.99
N GLN A 121 16.73 -4.14 13.24
CA GLN A 121 16.01 -2.93 12.81
C GLN A 121 14.77 -3.28 11.97
N LEU A 122 14.90 -4.17 10.98
CA LEU A 122 13.75 -4.65 10.19
C LEU A 122 12.71 -5.36 11.05
N LEU A 123 13.12 -6.18 12.03
CA LEU A 123 12.19 -6.86 12.92
C LEU A 123 11.40 -5.89 13.80
N GLU A 124 12.07 -4.87 14.35
CA GLU A 124 11.45 -3.82 15.17
C GLU A 124 10.48 -2.96 14.34
N GLN A 125 10.87 -2.58 13.12
CA GLN A 125 10.00 -1.88 12.18
C GLN A 125 8.74 -2.70 11.90
N TYR A 126 8.89 -3.98 11.54
CA TYR A 126 7.75 -4.85 11.23
C TYR A 126 6.86 -5.10 12.46
N GLN A 127 7.43 -5.23 13.66
CA GLN A 127 6.65 -5.33 14.90
C GLN A 127 5.83 -4.06 15.15
N THR A 128 6.41 -2.89 14.91
CA THR A 128 5.73 -1.60 15.05
C THR A 128 4.58 -1.46 14.04
N GLU A 129 4.82 -1.78 12.76
CA GLU A 129 3.80 -1.83 11.71
C GLU A 129 2.65 -2.79 12.08
N TYR A 130 2.97 -3.99 12.58
CA TYR A 130 2.01 -5.01 12.95
C TYR A 130 1.19 -4.65 14.20
N ASN A 131 1.83 -4.10 15.24
CA ASN A 131 1.15 -3.65 16.46
C ASN A 131 0.13 -2.56 16.14
N LYS A 132 0.50 -1.56 15.32
CA LYS A 132 -0.41 -0.52 14.86
C LYS A 132 -1.61 -1.09 14.11
N TYR A 133 -1.38 -2.05 13.21
CA TYR A 133 -2.48 -2.73 12.52
C TYR A 133 -3.45 -3.43 13.49
N LEU A 134 -2.94 -4.11 14.52
CA LEU A 134 -3.78 -4.75 15.55
C LEU A 134 -4.57 -3.72 16.37
N GLU A 135 -4.02 -2.54 16.62
CA GLU A 135 -4.73 -1.44 17.29
C GLU A 135 -5.87 -0.89 16.40
N ASP A 136 -5.57 -0.56 15.13
CA ASP A 136 -6.57 -0.09 14.17
C ASP A 136 -7.72 -1.10 13.97
N VAL A 137 -7.43 -2.41 13.98
CA VAL A 137 -8.45 -3.48 13.91
C VAL A 137 -9.32 -3.51 15.18
N LYS A 138 -8.69 -3.46 16.36
CA LYS A 138 -9.42 -3.43 17.64
C LYS A 138 -10.30 -2.18 17.79
N GLU A 139 -9.85 -1.03 17.28
CA GLU A 139 -10.65 0.20 17.29
C GLU A 139 -11.86 0.08 16.37
N ARG A 140 -11.68 -0.39 15.13
CA ARG A 140 -12.80 -0.66 14.19
C ARG A 140 -13.82 -1.64 14.78
N GLU A 141 -13.38 -2.71 15.43
CA GLU A 141 -14.26 -3.64 16.12
C GLU A 141 -15.05 -3.00 17.28
N LYS A 142 -14.41 -2.13 18.08
CA LYS A 142 -15.09 -1.41 19.17
C LYS A 142 -16.18 -0.50 18.65
N ILE A 143 -15.86 0.30 17.63
CA ILE A 143 -16.80 1.22 16.97
C ILE A 143 -18.00 0.43 16.44
N GLU A 144 -17.78 -0.68 15.72
CA GLU A 144 -18.87 -1.47 15.16
C GLU A 144 -19.73 -2.15 16.24
N LYS A 145 -19.09 -2.70 17.30
CA LYS A 145 -19.81 -3.26 18.46
C LYS A 145 -20.64 -2.20 19.20
N GLU A 146 -20.17 -0.95 19.25
CA GLU A 146 -20.94 0.16 19.83
C GLU A 146 -22.11 0.57 18.93
N ARG A 147 -21.90 0.70 17.62
CA ARG A 147 -22.96 1.00 16.65
C ARG A 147 -24.09 -0.03 16.69
N LEU A 148 -23.77 -1.32 16.73
CA LEU A 148 -24.75 -2.40 16.83
C LEU A 148 -25.57 -2.30 18.12
N LYS A 149 -24.93 -2.01 19.28
CA LYS A 149 -25.63 -1.80 20.55
C LYS A 149 -26.53 -0.57 20.54
N GLN A 150 -26.09 0.53 19.92
CA GLN A 150 -26.89 1.74 19.79
C GLN A 150 -28.12 1.50 18.88
N GLU A 151 -27.97 0.72 17.81
CA GLU A 151 -29.06 0.34 16.91
C GLU A 151 -30.07 -0.60 17.60
N GLU A 152 -29.59 -1.60 18.34
CA GLU A 152 -30.43 -2.51 19.14
C GLU A 152 -31.24 -1.75 20.21
N LEU A 153 -30.58 -0.88 20.99
CA LEU A 153 -31.23 -0.04 21.99
C LEU A 153 -32.27 0.91 21.38
N LYS A 154 -32.00 1.44 20.17
CA LYS A 154 -32.95 2.27 19.43
C LYS A 154 -34.18 1.47 19.01
N LYS A 155 -34.02 0.26 18.47
CA LYS A 155 -35.13 -0.64 18.09
C LYS A 155 -36.01 -1.00 19.29
N LEU A 156 -35.40 -1.33 20.44
CA LEU A 156 -36.12 -1.61 21.67
C LEU A 156 -36.95 -0.40 22.14
N ARG A 157 -36.38 0.81 22.11
CA ARG A 157 -37.09 2.05 22.46
C ARG A 157 -38.25 2.35 21.52
N GLU A 158 -38.06 2.18 20.20
CA GLU A 158 -39.12 2.37 19.21
C GLU A 158 -40.27 1.35 19.38
N GLU A 159 -39.95 0.10 19.73
CA GLU A 159 -40.96 -0.92 20.04
C GLU A 159 -41.73 -0.61 21.34
N GLU A 160 -41.04 -0.16 22.39
CA GLU A 160 -41.64 0.26 23.65
C GLU A 160 -42.56 1.49 23.45
N GLU A 161 -42.10 2.51 22.71
CA GLU A 161 -42.90 3.69 22.38
C GLU A 161 -44.15 3.30 21.59
N ARG A 162 -44.04 2.35 20.65
CA ARG A 162 -45.19 1.79 19.91
C ARG A 162 -46.17 1.07 20.83
N LYS A 163 -45.70 0.26 21.79
CA LYS A 163 -46.54 -0.40 22.81
C LYS A 163 -47.25 0.63 23.70
N ASN A 164 -46.54 1.64 24.17
CA ASN A 164 -47.07 2.70 25.03
C ASN A 164 -48.13 3.55 24.29
N LYS A 165 -47.91 3.89 23.02
CA LYS A 165 -48.92 4.55 22.16
C LYS A 165 -50.19 3.70 22.00
N LEU A 166 -50.06 2.40 21.76
CA LEU A 166 -51.19 1.48 21.64
C LEU A 166 -51.98 1.36 22.97
N ALA A 167 -51.28 1.26 24.10
CA ALA A 167 -51.89 1.22 25.42
C ALA A 167 -52.65 2.51 25.76
N ALA A 168 -52.07 3.68 25.46
CA ALA A 168 -52.73 4.98 25.63
C ALA A 168 -54.01 5.11 24.77
N LEU A 169 -53.95 4.70 23.49
CA LEU A 169 -55.13 4.68 22.61
C LEU A 169 -56.22 3.73 23.13
N ALA A 170 -55.85 2.56 23.66
CA ALA A 170 -56.79 1.61 24.27
C ALA A 170 -57.44 2.20 25.53
N ALA A 171 -56.67 2.85 26.40
CA ALA A 171 -57.16 3.51 27.60
C ALA A 171 -58.14 4.66 27.28
N VAL A 172 -57.82 5.52 26.30
CA VAL A 172 -58.73 6.58 25.82
C VAL A 172 -60.02 5.98 25.25
N LYS A 173 -59.93 4.89 24.49
CA LYS A 173 -61.12 4.19 23.95
C LYS A 173 -61.98 3.59 25.06
N ALA A 174 -61.37 2.99 26.09
CA ALA A 174 -62.07 2.45 27.26
C ALA A 174 -62.74 3.54 28.09
N ALA A 175 -62.04 4.65 28.37
CA ALA A 175 -62.60 5.81 29.05
C ALA A 175 -63.80 6.40 28.29
N LYS A 176 -63.68 6.55 26.96
CA LYS A 176 -64.78 7.03 26.12
C LYS A 176 -65.99 6.08 26.14
N ALA A 177 -65.77 4.76 26.15
CA ALA A 177 -66.84 3.78 26.28
C ALA A 177 -67.55 3.90 27.64
N ALA A 178 -66.80 3.99 28.75
CA ALA A 178 -67.34 4.19 30.09
C ALA A 178 -68.14 5.50 30.23
N MET A 179 -67.69 6.60 29.61
CA MET A 179 -68.44 7.87 29.57
C MET A 179 -69.70 7.82 28.69
N THR A 180 -69.83 6.83 27.79
CA THR A 180 -71.04 6.68 26.95
C THR A 180 -72.13 5.85 27.65
N THR A 181 -71.81 5.17 28.76
CA THR A 181 -72.75 4.39 29.58
C THR A 181 -73.45 5.18 30.70
N SER A 182 -73.24 6.50 30.79
CA SER A 182 -73.98 7.37 31.71
C SER A 182 -74.47 8.65 31.04
N VAL A 183 -75.68 9.05 31.39
CA VAL A 183 -76.45 10.23 30.94
C VAL A 183 -77.24 10.07 29.63
N THR A 184 -78.55 10.10 29.81
CA THR A 184 -79.61 10.25 28.80
C THR A 184 -79.82 11.71 28.37
N SER A 185 -80.23 11.87 27.10
CA SER A 185 -80.91 13.03 26.50
C SER A 185 -80.09 14.26 26.05
N PRO A 186 -80.55 15.00 25.01
CA PRO A 186 -79.73 15.96 24.25
C PRO A 186 -80.18 17.43 24.38
N GLU A 187 -79.27 18.38 24.15
CA GLU A 187 -79.58 19.73 23.60
C GLU A 187 -78.37 20.32 22.84
N ASP A 188 -78.61 21.37 22.04
CA ASP A 188 -77.78 21.89 20.95
C ASP A 188 -76.49 22.65 21.33
N GLY A 189 -75.49 22.66 20.42
CA GLY A 189 -74.14 23.17 20.76
C GLY A 189 -73.17 23.63 19.66
N LYS A 190 -73.64 24.01 18.46
CA LYS A 190 -72.97 24.95 17.50
C LYS A 190 -71.49 24.71 17.09
N VAL A 191 -71.28 24.19 15.88
CA VAL A 191 -69.98 24.01 15.19
C VAL A 191 -69.20 25.33 14.97
N LYS A 192 -67.88 25.33 15.18
CA LYS A 192 -66.95 26.35 14.65
C LYS A 192 -65.75 25.75 13.89
N LYS A 193 -65.77 26.03 12.59
CA LYS A 193 -64.73 25.98 11.53
C LYS A 193 -63.29 25.59 11.87
N PHE A 194 -62.74 24.71 11.04
CA PHE A 194 -61.31 24.51 10.78
C PHE A 194 -60.65 25.73 10.10
N SER A 195 -59.35 25.90 10.29
CA SER A 195 -58.45 26.63 9.38
C SER A 195 -57.21 25.79 9.04
N SER A 196 -57.06 25.42 7.77
CA SER A 196 -55.89 24.79 7.16
C SER A 196 -54.78 25.80 6.81
N ILE A 197 -53.72 25.35 6.12
CA ILE A 197 -52.54 26.10 5.56
C ILE A 197 -51.32 26.06 6.52
N SER A 198 -50.07 25.78 6.09
CA SER A 198 -49.55 25.11 4.88
C SER A 198 -48.10 24.68 5.13
N SER A 199 -47.67 23.58 4.52
CA SER A 199 -46.29 23.08 4.55
C SER A 199 -45.32 23.99 3.78
N ARG A 200 -44.08 24.13 4.26
CA ARG A 200 -42.85 24.28 3.43
C ARG A 200 -41.63 23.73 4.18
N PRO A 201 -40.84 22.81 3.60
CA PRO A 201 -39.49 22.51 4.08
C PRO A 201 -38.48 23.50 3.49
N LEU A 202 -37.48 23.90 4.27
CA LEU A 202 -36.30 24.62 3.75
C LEU A 202 -35.11 23.65 3.73
N VAL A 203 -34.61 23.36 2.53
CA VAL A 203 -33.31 22.74 2.30
C VAL A 203 -32.44 23.78 1.59
N SER A 204 -31.25 24.04 2.13
CA SER A 204 -30.20 24.77 1.43
C SER A 204 -28.87 24.02 1.62
N PRO A 205 -28.19 23.60 0.55
CA PRO A 205 -26.85 23.03 0.62
C PRO A 205 -25.78 24.14 0.54
N SER A 206 -24.63 23.91 1.17
CA SER A 206 -23.34 24.47 0.75
C SER A 206 -22.23 23.56 1.23
N SER A 207 -21.62 22.86 0.29
CA SER A 207 -20.34 22.16 0.44
C SER A 207 -19.16 23.16 0.32
N ASP A 208 -17.95 22.61 0.42
CA ASP A 208 -16.72 23.20 -0.16
C ASP A 208 -16.02 24.34 0.59
N ILE A 209 -15.45 24.00 1.75
CA ILE A 209 -14.05 24.39 2.03
C ILE A 209 -13.24 23.11 2.34
N ILE A 210 -12.72 22.48 1.30
CA ILE A 210 -11.63 21.48 1.42
C ILE A 210 -10.33 22.17 1.01
N ALA A 211 -9.33 22.10 1.88
CA ALA A 211 -8.06 22.79 1.70
C ALA A 211 -7.33 22.38 0.42
N GLN A 212 -6.77 23.36 -0.31
CA GLN A 212 -5.81 23.13 -1.38
C GLN A 212 -4.57 22.42 -0.81
N THR A 213 -4.41 21.13 -1.06
CA THR A 213 -3.14 20.43 -0.82
C THR A 213 -2.40 20.24 -2.13
N SER A 214 -1.16 20.73 -2.19
CA SER A 214 -0.31 20.74 -3.37
C SER A 214 0.15 19.33 -3.77
N ARG A 215 -0.59 18.68 -4.70
CA ARG A 215 -0.28 17.31 -5.18
C ARG A 215 -0.48 17.07 -6.69
N GLU A 216 -0.05 17.98 -7.55
CA GLU A 216 0.27 17.62 -8.96
C GLU A 216 1.73 17.13 -9.08
N LYS A 217 2.04 15.94 -8.53
CA LYS A 217 3.35 15.29 -8.73
C LYS A 217 3.38 14.35 -9.95
N THR A 218 2.23 14.11 -10.59
CA THR A 218 2.06 13.14 -11.67
C THR A 218 1.19 13.77 -12.76
N GLY A 219 1.54 13.56 -14.02
CA GLY A 219 0.78 14.08 -15.16
C GLY A 219 1.19 13.40 -16.47
N PHE A 220 0.40 13.61 -17.51
CA PHE A 220 0.69 13.11 -18.85
C PHE A 220 1.46 14.18 -19.63
N PHE A 221 2.57 13.77 -20.24
CA PHE A 221 3.46 14.65 -21.01
C PHE A 221 3.71 14.05 -22.40
N ILE A 222 3.91 14.92 -23.37
CA ILE A 222 4.36 14.58 -24.72
C ILE A 222 5.62 15.37 -25.06
N LEU A 223 6.38 14.90 -26.05
CA LEU A 223 7.43 15.71 -26.65
C LEU A 223 6.82 16.97 -27.27
N THR A 224 7.52 18.11 -27.20
CA THR A 224 7.08 19.35 -27.83
C THR A 224 7.01 19.15 -29.35
N PRO A 225 5.83 19.31 -30.00
CA PRO A 225 5.68 18.99 -31.42
C PRO A 225 6.57 19.83 -32.35
N GLU A 226 6.90 21.05 -31.94
CA GLU A 226 7.69 22.01 -32.72
C GLU A 226 9.22 21.86 -32.55
N TYR A 227 9.68 21.05 -31.58
CA TYR A 227 11.10 20.93 -31.27
C TYR A 227 11.49 19.55 -30.71
N GLY A 228 10.94 19.17 -29.56
CA GLY A 228 11.39 17.99 -28.82
C GLY A 228 11.24 16.67 -29.57
N LEU A 229 10.25 16.56 -30.47
CA LEU A 229 10.07 15.37 -31.30
C LEU A 229 11.22 15.20 -32.31
N ASP A 230 11.58 16.26 -33.03
CA ASP A 230 12.68 16.25 -34.02
C ASP A 230 14.06 16.20 -33.34
N PHE A 231 14.23 16.90 -32.21
CA PHE A 231 15.47 16.86 -31.44
C PHE A 231 15.80 15.46 -30.92
N ILE A 232 14.82 14.76 -30.33
CA ILE A 232 15.01 13.37 -29.86
C ILE A 232 15.21 12.41 -31.03
N ALA A 233 14.49 12.57 -32.14
CA ALA A 233 14.63 11.72 -33.33
C ALA A 233 16.03 11.80 -33.97
N ASN A 234 16.69 12.95 -33.88
CA ASN A 234 18.02 13.18 -34.44
C ASN A 234 19.18 12.89 -33.46
N CYS A 235 18.90 12.64 -32.17
CA CYS A 235 19.95 12.33 -31.20
C CYS A 235 20.66 11.00 -31.51
N ARG A 236 22.00 10.99 -31.39
CA ARG A 236 22.87 9.83 -31.67
C ARG A 236 23.61 9.32 -30.44
N GLU A 237 23.41 9.93 -29.28
CA GLU A 237 24.05 9.49 -28.03
C GLU A 237 23.45 8.17 -27.54
N THR A 238 24.29 7.32 -26.95
CA THR A 238 23.91 5.99 -26.50
C THR A 238 23.86 5.90 -24.97
N GLY A 239 22.90 5.14 -24.45
CA GLY A 239 22.66 5.06 -23.01
C GLY A 239 21.87 6.25 -22.46
N PHE A 240 21.82 6.39 -21.13
CA PHE A 240 21.10 7.47 -20.46
C PHE A 240 21.98 8.71 -20.36
N HIS A 241 21.68 9.73 -21.18
CA HIS A 241 22.41 10.99 -21.28
C HIS A 241 21.45 12.19 -21.02
N PRO A 242 21.97 13.33 -20.54
CA PRO A 242 21.16 14.53 -20.32
C PRO A 242 20.92 15.29 -21.64
N HIS A 243 19.79 15.98 -21.74
CA HIS A 243 19.49 16.91 -22.83
C HIS A 243 19.27 18.34 -22.30
N PRO A 244 19.36 19.37 -23.16
CA PRO A 244 19.05 20.74 -22.78
C PRO A 244 17.64 20.91 -22.21
N THR A 245 17.51 21.72 -21.17
CA THR A 245 16.23 22.03 -20.52
C THR A 245 15.45 23.13 -21.27
N ASP A 246 16.14 23.96 -22.06
CA ASP A 246 15.60 25.09 -22.79
C ASP A 246 16.13 25.08 -24.25
N PRO A 247 15.27 25.11 -25.28
CA PRO A 247 13.81 25.05 -25.21
C PRO A 247 13.30 23.69 -24.67
N PRO A 248 12.15 23.65 -23.98
CA PRO A 248 11.68 22.47 -23.29
C PRO A 248 11.31 21.34 -24.26
N LEU A 249 11.91 20.15 -24.05
CA LEU A 249 11.63 18.95 -24.84
C LEU A 249 10.24 18.36 -24.61
N TYR A 250 9.58 18.67 -23.49
CA TYR A 250 8.31 18.09 -23.08
C TYR A 250 7.26 19.16 -22.74
N THR A 251 5.99 18.84 -22.97
CA THR A 251 4.83 19.69 -22.62
C THR A 251 3.67 18.84 -22.11
N LYS A 252 2.73 19.44 -21.34
CA LYS A 252 1.55 18.74 -20.80
C LYS A 252 0.66 18.25 -21.95
N ALA A 253 0.29 16.96 -21.93
CA ALA A 253 -0.52 16.32 -22.95
C ALA A 253 -1.98 16.82 -22.90
N LYS A 254 -2.45 17.48 -23.97
CA LYS A 254 -3.82 18.04 -24.05
C LYS A 254 -4.87 17.06 -24.60
N HIS A 255 -4.44 15.93 -25.16
CA HIS A 255 -5.32 14.95 -25.81
C HIS A 255 -5.68 13.74 -24.93
N CYS A 256 -5.24 13.73 -23.67
CA CYS A 256 -5.55 12.67 -22.71
C CYS A 256 -6.75 13.08 -21.85
N LYS A 257 -7.69 12.16 -21.63
CA LYS A 257 -8.76 12.28 -20.62
C LYS A 257 -8.59 11.13 -19.63
N LEU A 258 -8.58 11.43 -18.34
CA LEU A 258 -8.54 10.41 -17.30
C LEU A 258 -9.97 9.96 -16.99
N ASP A 259 -10.25 8.68 -17.17
CA ASP A 259 -11.48 8.05 -16.70
C ASP A 259 -11.18 7.29 -15.40
N VAL A 260 -11.82 7.71 -14.31
CA VAL A 260 -11.66 7.10 -12.97
C VAL A 260 -12.64 5.94 -12.77
N THR A 261 -13.60 5.75 -13.70
CA THR A 261 -14.65 4.72 -13.66
C THR A 261 -14.40 3.56 -14.61
N ALA A 262 -13.36 3.65 -15.46
CA ALA A 262 -12.98 2.59 -16.37
C ALA A 262 -12.56 1.31 -15.61
N VAL A 263 -13.24 0.21 -15.89
CA VAL A 263 -12.87 -1.12 -15.39
C VAL A 263 -11.68 -1.64 -16.22
N ILE A 264 -10.55 -1.91 -15.56
CA ILE A 264 -9.32 -2.38 -16.21
C ILE A 264 -9.03 -3.82 -15.78
N GLU A 265 -8.91 -4.73 -16.75
CA GLU A 265 -8.40 -6.07 -16.54
C GLU A 265 -6.88 -6.09 -16.72
N VAL A 266 -6.13 -6.51 -15.69
CA VAL A 266 -4.66 -6.56 -15.72
C VAL A 266 -4.20 -7.99 -16.01
N VAL A 267 -3.77 -8.24 -17.25
CA VAL A 267 -3.29 -9.55 -17.69
C VAL A 267 -1.76 -9.62 -17.62
N ASP A 268 -1.20 -10.52 -16.81
CA ASP A 268 0.24 -10.77 -16.74
C ASP A 268 0.70 -11.76 -17.83
N LEU A 269 1.40 -11.24 -18.84
CA LEU A 269 1.89 -12.04 -19.98
C LEU A 269 3.16 -12.85 -19.68
N ARG A 270 3.76 -12.74 -18.48
CA ARG A 270 5.03 -13.43 -18.12
C ARG A 270 4.85 -14.91 -17.75
N ARG A 271 3.65 -15.47 -17.89
CA ARG A 271 3.28 -16.85 -17.54
C ARG A 271 2.95 -17.73 -18.75
N LYS A 272 3.48 -17.39 -19.93
CA LYS A 272 3.43 -18.18 -21.16
C LYS A 272 4.84 -18.59 -21.57
#